data_AF-A0A497F5Q4-F1
#
_entry.id   AF-A0A497F5Q4-F1
#
_cell.length_a   1.000
_cell.length_b   1.000
_cell.length_c   1.000
_cell.angle_alpha   90.00
_cell.angle_beta   90.00
_cell.angle_gamma   90.00
#
_symmetry.space_group_name_H-M   'P 1'
#
loop_
_entity.id
_entity.type
_entity.pdbx_description
1 polymer ?
#
loop_
_entity_poly.entity_id
_entity_poly.type
_entity_poly.pdbx_seq_one_letter_code
_entity_poly.pdbx_strand_id
1 'polypeptide(L)'
;MSILGGFILSEERKSWRNRYVRFLGKEWRLPILIEFLIGIFLFILGIMIFLLFSPEVLDIVGMLISMVGILISLNSATRGDVDEVHRTLLRVEERLRAIEDLLKELIEEVHRLRRS
;
A
#
# COMPACT_ATOMS: atom_id res chain seq x y z
N MET A 1 -23.07 -20.63 23.85
CA MET A 1 -21.62 -20.39 24.06
C MET A 1 -20.89 -20.51 22.72
N SER A 2 -20.88 -19.47 21.89
CA SER A 2 -20.15 -19.46 20.59
C SER A 2 -19.57 -18.09 20.22
N ILE A 3 -19.11 -17.33 21.22
CA ILE A 3 -18.54 -15.98 21.00
C ILE A 3 -17.02 -16.07 20.76
N LEU A 4 -16.37 -17.14 21.24
CA LEU A 4 -14.91 -17.33 21.12
C LEU A 4 -14.42 -17.60 19.69
N GLY A 5 -15.20 -18.30 18.86
CA GLY A 5 -14.79 -18.61 17.47
C GLY A 5 -14.76 -17.39 16.54
N GLY A 6 -15.63 -16.41 16.77
CA GLY A 6 -15.64 -15.16 16.00
C GLY A 6 -14.49 -14.22 16.36
N PHE A 7 -14.04 -14.24 17.63
CA PHE A 7 -12.99 -13.35 18.12
C PHE A 7 -11.61 -13.78 17.61
N ILE A 8 -11.30 -15.09 17.65
CA ILE A 8 -10.02 -15.66 17.19
C ILE A 8 -9.85 -15.47 15.67
N LEU A 9 -10.91 -15.67 14.87
CA LEU A 9 -10.88 -15.38 13.42
C LEU A 9 -10.79 -13.89 13.09
N SER A 10 -11.11 -12.99 14.03
CA SER A 10 -10.98 -11.54 13.83
C SER A 10 -9.58 -11.02 14.17
N GLU A 11 -8.92 -11.62 15.17
CA GLU A 11 -7.56 -11.28 15.59
C GLU A 11 -6.53 -11.76 14.56
N GLU A 12 -6.67 -12.97 14.03
CA GLU A 12 -5.81 -13.43 12.94
C GLU A 12 -5.97 -12.57 11.69
N ARG A 13 -7.21 -12.19 11.32
CA ARG A 13 -7.46 -11.31 10.17
C ARG A 13 -6.77 -9.95 10.28
N LYS A 14 -6.61 -9.40 11.49
CA LYS A 14 -5.87 -8.14 11.69
C LYS A 14 -4.35 -8.31 11.50
N SER A 15 -3.79 -9.46 11.89
CA SER A 15 -2.35 -9.75 11.76
C SER A 15 -1.88 -9.81 10.29
N TRP A 16 -2.69 -10.34 9.38
CA TRP A 16 -2.32 -10.40 7.96
C TRP A 16 -2.48 -9.06 7.23
N ARG A 17 -3.39 -8.20 7.68
CA ARG A 17 -3.75 -6.95 6.98
C ARG A 17 -2.67 -5.87 7.05
N ASN A 18 -1.87 -5.86 8.12
CA ASN A 18 -0.78 -4.90 8.33
C ASN A 18 0.61 -5.53 8.21
N ARG A 19 0.70 -6.77 7.72
CA ARG A 19 2.00 -7.42 7.54
C ARG A 19 2.68 -6.80 6.31
N TYR A 20 3.90 -6.29 6.50
CA TYR A 20 4.71 -5.78 5.40
C TYR A 20 5.70 -6.85 4.98
N VAL A 21 5.85 -7.04 3.67
CA VAL A 21 6.81 -7.98 3.08
C VAL A 21 7.64 -7.23 2.06
N ARG A 22 8.94 -7.49 2.07
CA ARG A 22 9.85 -6.90 1.09
C ARG A 22 9.81 -7.72 -0.19
N PHE A 23 9.31 -7.12 -1.28
CA PHE A 23 9.16 -7.76 -2.57
C PHE A 23 9.60 -6.78 -3.67
N LEU A 24 10.42 -7.25 -4.62
CA LEU A 24 11.03 -6.42 -5.67
C LEU A 24 11.75 -5.16 -5.13
N GLY A 25 12.41 -5.28 -3.98
CA GLY A 25 13.16 -4.17 -3.36
C GLY A 25 12.32 -3.13 -2.62
N LYS A 26 10.98 -3.16 -2.72
CA LYS A 26 10.05 -2.27 -2.00
C LYS A 26 9.36 -2.99 -0.83
N GLU A 27 8.90 -2.23 0.16
CA GLU A 27 8.05 -2.75 1.24
C GLU A 27 6.58 -2.72 0.83
N TRP A 28 5.98 -3.89 0.68
CA TRP A 28 4.57 -4.03 0.28
C TRP A 28 3.71 -4.44 1.46
N ARG A 29 2.51 -3.87 1.58
CA ARG A 29 1.47 -4.46 2.43
C ARG A 29 1.01 -5.77 1.81
N LEU A 30 0.93 -6.82 2.62
CA LEU A 30 0.60 -8.18 2.17
C LEU A 30 -0.70 -8.26 1.33
N PRO A 31 -1.80 -7.54 1.66
CA PRO A 31 -2.99 -7.54 0.80
C PRO A 31 -2.74 -6.90 -0.58
N ILE A 32 -1.99 -5.80 -0.63
CA ILE A 32 -1.66 -5.08 -1.87
C ILE A 32 -0.76 -5.95 -2.76
N LEU A 33 0.19 -6.65 -2.15
CA LEU A 33 1.05 -7.60 -2.85
C LEU A 33 0.24 -8.75 -3.47
N ILE A 34 -0.74 -9.29 -2.74
CA ILE A 34 -1.62 -10.35 -3.25
C ILE A 34 -2.44 -9.84 -4.44
N GLU A 35 -3.03 -8.65 -4.35
CA GLU A 35 -3.77 -8.02 -5.47
C GLU A 35 -2.87 -7.86 -6.71
N PHE A 36 -1.63 -7.40 -6.51
CA PHE A 36 -0.65 -7.24 -7.57
C PHE A 36 -0.32 -8.58 -8.25
N LEU A 37 -0.08 -9.65 -7.48
CA LEU A 37 0.20 -10.98 -8.02
C LEU A 37 -1.01 -11.58 -8.75
N ILE A 38 -2.23 -11.35 -8.23
CA ILE A 38 -3.48 -11.76 -8.91
C ILE A 38 -3.61 -11.03 -10.26
N GLY A 39 -3.31 -9.73 -10.30
CA GLY A 39 -3.31 -8.94 -11.53
C GLY A 39 -2.35 -9.49 -12.58
N ILE A 40 -1.11 -9.83 -12.17
CA ILE A 40 -0.12 -10.47 -13.06
C ILE A 40 -0.62 -11.83 -13.54
N PHE A 41 -1.18 -12.64 -12.65
CA PHE A 41 -1.70 -13.95 -13.00
C PHE A 41 -2.83 -13.86 -14.03
N LEU A 42 -3.79 -12.96 -13.83
CA LEU A 42 -4.88 -12.71 -14.77
C LEU A 42 -4.36 -12.19 -16.11
N PHE A 43 -3.33 -11.33 -16.09
CA PHE A 43 -2.70 -10.84 -17.30
C PHE A 43 -2.09 -11.97 -18.14
N ILE A 44 -1.30 -12.83 -17.52
CA ILE A 44 -0.69 -14.00 -18.18
C ILE A 44 -1.78 -14.95 -18.68
N LEU A 45 -2.81 -15.20 -17.86
CA LEU A 45 -3.93 -16.05 -18.24
C LEU A 45 -4.69 -15.50 -19.46
N GLY A 46 -4.94 -14.18 -19.50
CA GLY A 46 -5.56 -13.51 -20.64
C GLY A 46 -4.75 -13.67 -21.92
N ILE A 47 -3.42 -13.49 -21.84
CA ILE A 47 -2.50 -13.73 -22.96
C ILE A 47 -2.53 -15.20 -23.39
N MET A 48 -2.52 -16.14 -22.44
CA MET A 48 -2.58 -17.57 -22.76
C MET A 48 -3.89 -17.94 -23.47
N ILE A 49 -5.02 -17.40 -23.02
CA ILE A 49 -6.33 -17.64 -23.66
C ILE A 49 -6.31 -17.10 -25.09
N PHE A 50 -5.81 -15.87 -25.28
CA PHE A 50 -5.65 -15.25 -26.60
C PHE A 50 -4.74 -16.08 -27.53
N LEU A 51 -3.62 -16.61 -27.02
CA LEU A 51 -2.71 -17.40 -27.85
C LEU A 51 -3.21 -18.83 -28.16
N LEU A 52 -4.02 -19.42 -27.27
CA LEU A 52 -4.44 -20.83 -27.38
C LEU A 52 -5.82 -21.04 -28.00
N PHE A 53 -6.69 -20.01 -28.01
CA PHE A 53 -8.06 -20.14 -28.49
C PHE A 53 -8.34 -19.22 -29.68
N SER A 54 -8.44 -19.81 -30.87
CA SER A 54 -8.70 -19.11 -32.15
C SER A 54 -10.13 -18.58 -32.44
N PRO A 55 -11.18 -18.75 -31.61
CA PRO A 55 -12.43 -18.02 -31.84
C PRO A 55 -12.28 -16.54 -31.48
N GLU A 56 -12.61 -15.65 -32.42
CA GLU A 56 -12.53 -14.18 -32.26
C GLU A 56 -13.19 -13.65 -30.97
N VAL A 57 -14.22 -14.33 -30.46
CA VAL A 57 -14.91 -13.99 -29.21
C VAL A 57 -14.05 -14.23 -27.97
N LEU A 58 -13.25 -15.31 -27.95
CA LEU A 58 -12.35 -15.63 -26.84
C LEU A 58 -11.14 -14.70 -26.82
N ASP A 59 -10.72 -14.19 -27.99
CA ASP A 59 -9.66 -13.19 -28.09
C ASP A 59 -10.04 -11.87 -27.42
N ILE A 60 -11.26 -11.38 -27.67
CA ILE A 60 -11.76 -10.14 -27.05
C ILE A 60 -11.83 -10.29 -25.52
N VAL A 61 -12.33 -11.44 -25.04
CA VAL A 61 -12.42 -11.74 -23.61
C VAL A 61 -11.03 -11.85 -22.98
N GLY A 62 -10.09 -12.53 -23.64
CA GLY A 62 -8.70 -12.64 -23.19
C GLY A 62 -8.01 -11.28 -23.12
N MET A 63 -8.25 -10.41 -24.11
CA MET A 63 -7.72 -9.05 -24.14
C MET A 63 -8.27 -8.20 -22.99
N LEU A 64 -9.59 -8.26 -22.73
CA LEU A 64 -10.22 -7.56 -21.61
C LEU A 64 -9.71 -8.02 -20.25
N ILE A 65 -9.54 -9.34 -20.06
CA ILE A 65 -8.96 -9.91 -18.83
C ILE A 65 -7.54 -9.40 -18.64
N SER A 66 -6.74 -9.34 -19.72
CA SER A 66 -5.38 -8.82 -19.66
C SER A 66 -5.34 -7.34 -19.25
N MET A 67 -6.24 -6.53 -19.82
CA MET A 67 -6.31 -5.10 -19.59
C MET A 67 -6.72 -4.81 -18.14
N VAL A 68 -7.70 -5.56 -17.62
CA VAL A 68 -8.13 -5.48 -16.22
C VAL A 68 -7.00 -5.93 -15.27
N GLY A 69 -6.29 -7.01 -15.59
CA GLY A 69 -5.15 -7.49 -14.80
C GLY A 69 -4.04 -6.44 -14.66
N ILE A 70 -3.69 -5.76 -15.75
CA ILE A 70 -2.72 -4.65 -15.74
C ILE A 70 -3.25 -3.48 -14.91
N LEU A 71 -4.52 -3.08 -15.09
CA LEU A 71 -5.09 -1.95 -14.36
C LEU A 71 -5.12 -2.20 -12.85
N ILE A 72 -5.45 -3.42 -12.41
CA ILE A 72 -5.39 -3.82 -11.00
C ILE A 72 -3.96 -3.73 -10.49
N SER A 73 -3.00 -4.32 -11.22
CA SER A 73 -1.58 -4.29 -10.86
C SER A 73 -1.03 -2.86 -10.70
N LEU A 74 -1.32 -1.98 -11.66
CA LEU A 74 -0.92 -0.56 -11.62
C LEU A 74 -1.60 0.22 -10.50
N ASN A 75 -2.87 -0.03 -10.23
CA ASN A 75 -3.60 0.64 -9.16
C ASN A 75 -3.05 0.22 -7.78
N SER A 76 -2.77 -1.07 -7.58
CA SER A 76 -2.16 -1.58 -6.35
C SER A 76 -0.74 -1.02 -6.15
N ALA A 77 0.06 -0.89 -7.22
CA ALA A 77 1.37 -0.25 -7.17
C ALA A 77 1.28 1.24 -6.80
N THR A 78 0.39 1.98 -7.44
CA THR A 78 0.15 3.41 -7.14
C THR A 78 -0.30 3.62 -5.70
N ARG A 79 -1.18 2.75 -5.18
CA ARG A 79 -1.61 2.79 -3.77
C ARG A 79 -0.44 2.59 -2.81
N GLY A 80 0.48 1.67 -3.14
CA GLY A 80 1.71 1.47 -2.38
C GLY A 80 2.60 2.73 -2.34
N ASP A 81 2.78 3.38 -3.48
CA ASP A 81 3.57 4.61 -3.58
C ASP A 81 2.92 5.78 -2.82
N VAL A 82 1.58 5.92 -2.87
CA VAL A 82 0.85 6.94 -2.10
C VAL A 82 0.98 6.70 -0.58
N ASP A 83 0.88 5.45 -0.13
CA ASP A 83 1.11 5.08 1.29
C ASP A 83 2.54 5.43 1.76
N GLU A 84 3.53 5.30 0.88
CA GLU A 84 4.93 5.64 1.16
C GLU A 84 5.16 7.15 1.23
N VAL A 85 4.59 7.91 0.28
CA VAL A 85 4.61 9.38 0.31
C VAL A 85 3.92 9.90 1.57
N HIS A 86 2.75 9.36 1.93
CA HIS A 86 2.03 9.77 3.14
C HIS A 86 2.85 9.52 4.41
N ARG A 87 3.51 8.35 4.53
CA ARG A 87 4.42 8.06 5.66
C ARG A 87 5.63 8.99 5.70
N THR A 88 6.10 9.45 4.55
CA THR A 88 7.19 10.42 4.47
C THR A 88 6.73 11.80 4.91
N LEU A 89 5.53 12.23 4.48
CA LEU A 89 4.93 13.49 4.90
C LEU A 89 4.70 13.55 6.40
N LEU A 90 4.18 12.48 7.01
CA LEU A 90 4.00 12.41 8.47
C LEU A 90 5.33 12.58 9.23
N ARG A 91 6.41 11.93 8.77
CA ARG A 91 7.74 12.09 9.36
C ARG A 91 8.29 13.51 9.19
N VAL A 92 7.99 14.16 8.08
CA VAL A 92 8.37 15.56 7.85
C VAL A 92 7.59 16.48 8.79
N GLU A 93 6.28 16.26 8.95
CA GLU A 93 5.44 17.04 9.85
C GLU A 93 5.89 16.93 11.31
N GLU A 94 6.21 15.72 11.79
CA GLU A 94 6.77 15.51 13.13
C GLU A 94 8.08 16.27 13.35
N ARG A 95 8.98 16.25 12.36
CA ARG A 95 10.24 16.99 12.42
C ARG A 95 10.03 18.50 12.43
N LEU A 96 9.07 19.01 11.65
CA LEU A 96 8.74 20.43 11.65
C LEU A 96 8.18 20.88 13.00
N ARG A 97 7.32 20.08 13.63
CA ARG A 97 6.82 20.36 14.99
C ARG A 97 7.95 20.39 16.02
N ALA A 98 8.86 19.41 15.97
CA ALA A 98 10.02 19.40 16.86
C ALA A 98 10.91 20.65 16.69
N ILE A 99 11.10 21.13 15.45
CA ILE A 99 11.83 22.37 15.19
C ILE A 99 11.07 23.59 15.71
N GLU A 100 9.75 23.62 15.57
CA GLU A 100 8.91 24.70 16.10
C GLU A 100 9.01 24.78 17.63
N ASP A 101 8.97 23.64 18.32
CA ASP A 101 9.10 23.56 19.77
C ASP A 101 10.48 24.03 20.24
N LEU A 102 11.55 23.61 19.56
CA LEU A 102 12.92 24.08 19.84
C LEU A 102 13.05 25.59 19.61
N LEU A 103 12.43 26.14 18.56
CA LEU A 103 12.43 27.58 18.30
C LEU A 103 11.70 28.37 19.39
N LYS A 104 10.57 27.87 19.90
CA LYS A 104 9.85 28.48 21.01
C LYS A 104 10.71 28.50 22.28
N GLU A 105 11.35 27.37 22.60
CA GLU A 105 12.25 27.26 23.74
C GLU A 105 13.41 28.27 23.64
N LEU A 106 14.02 28.38 22.46
CA LEU A 106 15.10 29.35 22.21
C LEU A 106 14.64 30.81 22.36
N ILE A 107 13.43 31.14 21.90
CA ILE A 107 12.86 32.48 22.04
C ILE A 107 12.57 32.81 23.50
N GLU A 108 12.08 31.84 24.28
CA GLU A 108 11.85 31.98 25.72
C GLU A 108 13.17 32.18 26.47
N GLU A 109 14.21 31.40 26.15
CA GLU A 109 15.54 31.51 26.73
C GLU A 109 16.15 32.89 26.46
N VAL A 110 16.06 33.38 25.21
CA VAL A 110 16.53 34.72 24.83
C VAL A 110 15.75 35.83 25.55
N HIS A 111 14.44 35.68 25.70
CA HIS A 111 13.62 36.64 26.46
C HIS A 111 13.97 36.64 27.95
N ARG A 112 14.28 35.48 28.53
CA ARG A 112 14.70 35.35 29.92
C ARG A 112 16.05 36.03 30.14
N LEU A 113 17.04 35.79 29.28
CA LEU A 113 18.35 36.43 29.32
C LEU A 113 18.29 37.96 29.12
N ARG A 114 17.34 38.46 28.33
CA ARG A 114 17.14 39.90 28.12
C ARG A 114 16.53 40.63 29.33
N ARG A 115 15.87 39.90 30.25
CA ARG A 115 15.23 40.47 31.44
C ARG A 115 16.08 40.37 32.71
N SER A 116 17.19 39.63 32.70
CA SER A 116 18.20 39.61 33.78
C SER A 116 19.29 40.64 33.53
#